data_AF-A0A101FF79-F1
#
_entry.id   AF-A0A101FF79-F1
#
_cell.length_a   1.000
_cell.length_b   1.000
_cell.length_c   1.000
_cell.angle_alpha   90.00
_cell.angle_beta   90.00
_cell.angle_gamma   90.00
#
_symmetry.space_group_name_H-M   'P 1'
#
loop_
_entity.id
_entity.type
_entity.pdbx_description
1 polymer ?
#
loop_
_entity_poly.entity_id
_entity_poly.type
_entity_poly.pdbx_seq_one_letter_code
_entity_poly.pdbx_strand_id
1 'polypeptide(L)'
;VLDKIAETIRERVRIKGEIRTLTAQGRLSGLIIGLLPLVLLGLLFVINPVYVATLFSDPLGILLVGGAALGEVLGIAIIRRIVDIRV
;
A
#
# COMPACT_ATOMS: atom_id res chain seq x y z
N VAL A 1 35.91 25.40 -8.10
CA VAL A 1 34.84 25.43 -7.07
C VAL A 1 33.45 25.34 -7.71
N LEU A 2 33.20 26.06 -8.81
CA LEU A 2 31.96 25.95 -9.60
C LEU A 2 31.72 24.56 -10.21
N ASP A 3 32.76 23.88 -10.71
CA ASP A 3 32.61 22.52 -11.25
C ASP A 3 32.14 21.50 -10.21
N LYS A 4 32.67 21.59 -8.97
CA LYS A 4 32.23 20.75 -7.84
C LYS A 4 30.76 20.98 -7.49
N ILE A 5 30.29 22.22 -7.56
CA ILE A 5 28.89 22.56 -7.31
C ILE A 5 28.01 22.03 -8.45
N ALA A 6 28.44 22.21 -9.70
CA ALA A 6 27.72 21.71 -10.87
C ALA A 6 27.60 20.17 -10.87
N GLU A 7 28.66 19.47 -10.47
CA GLU A 7 28.68 18.02 -10.30
C GLU A 7 27.73 17.58 -9.18
N THR A 8 27.78 18.24 -8.02
CA THR A 8 26.87 17.97 -6.89
C THR A 8 25.39 18.18 -7.26
N ILE A 9 25.08 19.18 -8.09
CA ILE A 9 23.71 19.43 -8.56
C ILE A 9 23.23 18.28 -9.46
N ARG A 10 24.06 17.82 -10.41
CA ARG A 10 23.71 16.67 -11.28
C ARG A 10 23.50 15.40 -10.47
N GLU A 11 24.36 15.15 -9.48
CA GLU A 11 24.23 14.02 -8.54
C GLU A 11 22.88 14.04 -7.82
N ARG A 12 22.47 15.21 -7.29
CA ARG A 12 21.16 15.37 -6.62
C ARG A 12 19.98 15.14 -7.55
N VAL A 13 20.06 15.57 -8.81
CA VAL A 13 19.01 15.33 -9.80
C VAL A 13 18.89 13.83 -10.11
N ARG A 14 20.02 13.13 -10.24
CA ARG A 14 20.05 11.67 -10.43
C ARG A 14 19.40 10.94 -9.24
N ILE A 15 19.83 11.29 -8.02
CA ILE A 15 19.28 10.71 -6.78
C ILE A 15 17.77 10.97 -6.65
N LYS A 16 17.29 12.18 -6.98
CA LYS A 16 15.84 12.46 -7.01
C LYS A 16 15.10 11.55 -8.00
N GLY A 17 15.70 11.29 -9.17
CA GLY A 17 15.16 10.35 -10.16
C GLY A 17 15.06 8.92 -9.61
N GLU A 18 16.13 8.43 -8.98
CA GLU A 18 16.18 7.10 -8.36
C GLU A 18 15.16 6.96 -7.21
N ILE A 19 15.07 7.96 -6.32
CA ILE A 19 14.08 8.00 -5.24
C ILE A 19 12.66 7.94 -5.80
N ARG A 20 12.36 8.69 -6.87
CA ARG A 20 11.03 8.68 -7.51
C ARG A 20 10.67 7.30 -8.07
N THR A 21 11.63 6.62 -8.70
CA THR A 21 11.43 5.27 -9.24
C THR A 21 11.22 4.25 -8.12
N LEU A 22 12.04 4.30 -7.06
CA LEU A 22 11.93 3.42 -5.90
C LEU A 22 10.60 3.62 -5.15
N THR A 23 10.16 4.87 -4.97
CA THR A 23 8.84 5.16 -4.39
C THR A 23 7.71 4.70 -5.32
N ALA A 24 7.85 4.80 -6.64
CA ALA A 24 6.86 4.28 -7.58
C ALA A 24 6.69 2.75 -7.46
N GLN A 25 7.78 2.01 -7.32
CA GLN A 25 7.73 0.57 -7.08
C GLN A 25 7.06 0.25 -5.73
N GLY A 26 7.45 0.95 -4.65
CA GLY A 26 6.83 0.78 -3.34
C GLY A 26 5.32 1.08 -3.33
N ARG A 27 4.87 2.08 -4.09
CA ARG A 27 3.45 2.41 -4.29
C ARG A 27 2.70 1.24 -4.93
N LEU A 28 3.25 0.68 -6.00
CA LEU A 28 2.61 -0.41 -6.72
C LEU A 28 2.49 -1.66 -5.86
N SER A 29 3.55 -2.03 -5.14
CA SER A 29 3.51 -3.15 -4.19
C SER A 29 2.50 -2.91 -3.08
N GLY A 30 2.44 -1.70 -2.52
CA GLY A 30 1.46 -1.33 -1.51
C GLY A 30 0.01 -1.39 -2.01
N LEU A 31 -0.23 -0.97 -3.26
CA LEU A 31 -1.55 -1.07 -3.89
C LEU A 31 -1.97 -2.53 -4.11
N ILE A 32 -1.06 -3.38 -4.61
CA ILE A 32 -1.34 -4.80 -4.81
C ILE A 32 -1.71 -5.46 -3.48
N ILE A 33 -0.91 -5.23 -2.44
CA ILE A 33 -1.17 -5.81 -1.11
C ILE A 33 -2.49 -5.30 -0.53
N GLY A 34 -2.79 -4.00 -0.65
CA GLY A 34 -4.05 -3.42 -0.19
C GLY A 34 -5.29 -3.83 -1.00
N LEU A 35 -5.11 -4.46 -2.17
CA LEU A 35 -6.21 -5.02 -2.96
C LEU A 35 -6.45 -6.51 -2.68
N LEU A 36 -5.44 -7.22 -2.16
CA LEU A 36 -5.53 -8.67 -1.92
C LEU A 36 -6.75 -9.06 -1.06
N PRO A 37 -7.05 -8.40 0.07
CA PRO A 37 -8.16 -8.80 0.93
C PRO A 37 -9.51 -8.58 0.28
N LEU A 38 -9.68 -7.51 -0.50
CA LEU A 38 -10.88 -7.26 -1.29
C LEU A 38 -11.08 -8.33 -2.37
N VAL A 39 -10.01 -8.68 -3.09
CA VAL A 39 -10.04 -9.74 -4.12
C VAL A 39 -10.34 -11.11 -3.50
N LEU A 40 -9.69 -11.44 -2.39
CA LEU A 40 -9.92 -12.70 -1.67
C LEU A 40 -11.34 -12.79 -1.15
N LEU A 41 -11.89 -11.71 -0.60
CA LEU A 41 -13.28 -11.67 -0.14
C LEU A 41 -14.26 -11.91 -1.29
N GLY A 42 -14.05 -11.25 -2.44
CA GLY A 42 -14.86 -11.48 -3.64
C GLY A 42 -14.72 -12.89 -4.21
N LEU A 43 -13.51 -13.44 -4.23
CA LEU A 43 -13.24 -14.79 -4.69
C LEU A 43 -13.91 -15.84 -3.77
N LEU A 44 -13.75 -15.69 -2.46
CA LEU A 44 -14.38 -16.56 -1.47
C LEU A 44 -15.90 -16.47 -1.51
N PHE A 45 -16.46 -15.31 -1.84
CA PHE A 45 -17.90 -15.16 -2.01
C PHE A 45 -18.44 -16.01 -3.17
N VAL A 46 -17.69 -16.13 -4.27
CA VAL A 46 -18.06 -16.97 -5.42
C VAL A 46 -17.81 -18.46 -5.14
N ILE A 47 -16.70 -18.81 -4.50
CA ILE A 47 -16.31 -20.20 -4.25
C ILE A 47 -17.13 -20.81 -3.10
N ASN A 48 -17.29 -20.08 -1.99
CA ASN A 48 -17.98 -20.54 -0.79
C ASN A 48 -18.73 -19.38 -0.11
N PRO A 49 -19.94 -19.05 -0.57
CA PRO A 49 -20.73 -17.96 0.00
C PRO A 49 -21.12 -18.22 1.45
N VAL A 50 -21.23 -19.48 1.88
CA VAL A 50 -21.55 -19.85 3.27
C VAL A 50 -20.41 -19.44 4.21
N TYR A 51 -19.16 -19.63 3.79
CA TYR A 51 -18.00 -19.20 4.58
C TYR A 51 -17.96 -17.67 4.77
N VAL A 52 -18.26 -16.91 3.71
CA VAL A 52 -18.35 -15.45 3.78
C VAL A 52 -19.55 -15.02 4.64
N ALA A 53 -20.68 -15.72 4.57
CA ALA A 53 -21.82 -15.44 5.45
C ALA A 53 -21.46 -15.63 6.94
N THR A 54 -20.66 -16.63 7.29
CA THR A 54 -20.18 -16.85 8.67
C THR A 54 -19.31 -15.70 9.16
N LEU A 55 -18.46 -15.11 8.29
CA LEU A 55 -17.65 -13.93 8.62
C LEU A 55 -18.52 -12.72 9.04
N PHE A 56 -19.74 -12.59 8.50
CA PHE A 56 -20.65 -11.49 8.82
C PHE A 56 -21.74 -11.85 9.84
N SER A 57 -21.94 -13.13 10.13
CA SER A 57 -23.00 -13.61 11.04
C SER A 57 -22.47 -13.93 12.44
N ASP A 58 -21.22 -14.39 12.54
CA ASP A 58 -20.58 -14.71 13.82
C ASP A 58 -19.97 -13.45 14.45
N PRO A 59 -20.19 -13.16 15.76
CA PRO A 59 -19.60 -12.01 16.45
C PRO A 59 -18.06 -11.95 16.36
N LEU A 60 -17.37 -13.09 16.36
CA LEU A 60 -15.92 -13.14 16.17
C LEU A 60 -15.54 -12.82 14.72
N GLY A 61 -16.34 -13.28 13.75
CA GLY A 61 -16.16 -12.96 12.33
C GLY A 61 -16.21 -11.44 12.09
N ILE A 62 -17.21 -10.77 12.65
CA ILE A 62 -17.38 -9.32 12.53
C ILE A 62 -16.19 -8.58 13.16
N LEU A 63 -15.72 -9.02 14.33
CA LEU A 63 -14.56 -8.44 15.00
C LEU A 63 -13.29 -8.57 14.15
N LEU A 64 -13.06 -9.76 13.56
CA LEU A 64 -11.91 -10.02 12.70
C LEU A 64 -11.95 -9.19 11.41
N VAL A 65 -13.10 -9.10 10.76
CA VAL A 65 -13.28 -8.28 9.55
C VAL A 65 -13.11 -6.80 9.89
N GLY A 66 -13.65 -6.33 11.01
CA GLY A 66 -13.46 -4.97 11.50
C GLY A 66 -11.98 -4.65 11.78
N GLY A 67 -11.26 -5.58 12.42
CA GLY A 67 -9.83 -5.46 12.67
C GLY A 67 -9.00 -5.44 11.40
N ALA A 68 -9.33 -6.32 10.44
CA ALA A 68 -8.70 -6.35 9.12
C ALA A 68 -8.90 -5.03 8.38
N ALA A 69 -10.14 -4.53 8.29
CA ALA A 69 -10.47 -3.27 7.64
C ALA A 69 -9.72 -2.08 8.27
N LEU A 70 -9.65 -2.00 9.61
CA LEU A 70 -8.89 -0.96 10.30
C LEU A 70 -7.39 -1.06 9.99
N GLY A 71 -6.82 -2.26 10.04
CA GLY A 71 -5.42 -2.50 9.69
C GLY A 71 -5.10 -2.10 8.26
N GLU A 72 -6.01 -2.36 7.33
CA GLU A 72 -5.86 -2.02 5.91
C GLU A 72 -5.89 -0.52 5.68
N VAL A 73 -6.83 0.18 6.31
CA VAL A 73 -6.93 1.65 6.26
C VAL A 73 -5.66 2.28 6.84
N LEU A 74 -5.15 1.77 7.96
CA LEU A 74 -3.88 2.22 8.54
C LEU A 74 -2.70 1.95 7.61
N GLY A 75 -2.63 0.76 7.00
CA GLY A 75 -1.60 0.41 6.03
C GLY A 75 -1.60 1.35 4.83
N ILE A 76 -2.77 1.61 4.23
CA ILE A 76 -2.92 2.54 3.12
C ILE A 76 -2.54 3.97 3.55
N ALA A 77 -2.92 4.40 4.75
CA ALA A 77 -2.56 5.72 5.27
C ALA A 77 -1.03 5.88 5.45
N ILE A 78 -0.34 4.85 5.95
CA ILE A 78 1.12 4.83 6.08
C ILE A 78 1.77 4.87 4.69
N ILE A 79 1.32 4.04 3.76
CA ILE A 79 1.82 4.03 2.38
C ILE A 79 1.66 5.41 1.76
N ARG A 80 0.46 6.03 1.86
CA ARG A 80 0.23 7.40 1.38
C ARG A 80 1.19 8.41 1.99
N ARG A 81 1.51 8.30 3.28
CA ARG A 81 2.48 9.17 3.97
C ARG A 81 3.91 8.99 3.45
N ILE A 82 4.36 7.75 3.23
CA ILE A 82 5.69 7.44 2.66
C ILE A 82 5.78 7.95 1.22
N VAL A 83 4.67 7.95 0.52
CA VAL A 83 4.53 8.32 -0.88
C VAL A 83 4.52 9.83 -1.06
N ASP A 84 3.92 10.57 -0.14
CA ASP A 84 3.91 12.03 -0.11
C ASP A 84 5.25 12.63 0.38
N ILE A 85 6.37 12.01 -0.02
CA ILE A 85 7.67 12.68 -0.01
C ILE A 85 7.55 13.81 -1.03
N ARG A 86 7.22 15.01 -0.54
CA ARG A 86 7.31 16.26 -1.29
C ARG A 86 8.73 16.35 -1.83
N VAL A 87 8.83 16.28 -3.16
CA VAL A 87 10.08 16.47 -3.90
C VAL A 87 10.50 17.93 -3.85
#